data_AF-A0A938WPL3-F1
#
_entry.id   AF-A0A938WPL3-F1
#
_cell.length_a   1.000
_cell.length_b   1.000
_cell.length_c   1.000
_cell.angle_alpha   90.00
_cell.angle_beta   90.00
_cell.angle_gamma   90.00
#
_symmetry.space_group_name_H-M   'P 1'
#
loop_
_entity.id
_entity.type
_entity.pdbx_description
1 polymer ?
#
loop_
_entity_poly.entity_id
_entity_poly.type
_entity_poly.pdbx_seq_one_letter_code
_entity_poly.pdbx_strand_id
1 'polypeptide(L)'
;MNYSDLIYDFNLYLCERFGYRNCCSVMHNANGICVSVHVGEMDLYIRFWEYSCGVGSIPDWSIIIVRSNFKRNQQENLKDLARFFKEYAPRYGYKYLCTEDDDYKYYQTLGLKLIHRGFFRQYNYGLPLKELEV
;
A
#
# COMPACT_ATOMS: atom_id res chain seq x y z
N MET A 1 2.07 2.33 17.89
CA MET A 1 2.26 1.12 17.05
C MET A 1 3.74 0.82 16.94
N ASN A 2 4.18 -0.43 16.94
CA ASN A 2 5.58 -0.75 16.68
C ASN A 2 5.80 -0.85 15.16
N TYR A 3 6.21 0.25 14.53
CA TYR A 3 6.51 0.25 13.10
C TYR A 3 7.65 -0.71 12.75
N SER A 4 8.58 -0.98 13.67
CA SER A 4 9.71 -1.87 13.42
C SER A 4 9.25 -3.29 13.07
N ASP A 5 8.20 -3.79 13.73
CA ASP A 5 7.67 -5.14 13.47
C ASP A 5 6.99 -5.20 12.10
N LEU A 6 6.17 -4.20 11.77
CA LEU A 6 5.54 -4.09 10.43
C LEU A 6 6.59 -4.03 9.31
N ILE A 7 7.64 -3.23 9.50
CA ILE A 7 8.72 -3.10 8.52
C ILE A 7 9.54 -4.38 8.44
N TYR A 8 9.72 -5.11 9.54
CA TYR A 8 10.39 -6.40 9.54
C TYR A 8 9.59 -7.43 8.74
N ASP A 9 8.29 -7.58 9.01
CA ASP A 9 7.40 -8.47 8.26
C ASP A 9 7.36 -8.11 6.77
N PHE A 10 7.34 -6.82 6.44
CA PHE A 10 7.35 -6.39 5.05
C PHE A 10 8.69 -6.69 4.36
N ASN A 11 9.83 -6.47 5.02
CA ASN A 11 11.13 -6.88 4.47
C ASN A 11 11.23 -8.40 4.32
N LEU A 12 10.65 -9.18 5.24
CA LEU A 12 10.62 -10.63 5.15
C LEU A 12 9.79 -11.07 3.93
N TYR A 13 8.60 -10.50 3.74
CA TYR A 13 7.80 -10.73 2.53
C TYR A 13 8.59 -10.44 1.24
N LEU A 14 9.28 -9.30 1.18
CA LEU A 14 10.10 -8.95 0.01
C LEU A 14 11.27 -9.91 -0.20
N CYS A 15 11.87 -10.41 0.88
CA CYS A 15 12.94 -11.41 0.81
C CYS A 15 12.41 -12.76 0.32
N GLU A 16 11.28 -13.23 0.84
CA GLU A 16 10.70 -14.52 0.48
C GLU A 16 10.15 -14.53 -0.95
N ARG A 17 9.47 -13.45 -1.36
CA ARG A 17 8.82 -13.38 -2.67
C ARG A 17 9.77 -12.98 -3.80
N PHE A 18 10.74 -12.10 -3.52
CA PHE A 18 11.59 -11.49 -4.55
C PHE A 18 13.10 -11.63 -4.30
N GLY A 19 13.52 -12.17 -3.15
CA GLY A 19 14.94 -12.30 -2.80
C GLY A 19 15.60 -10.99 -2.36
N TYR A 20 14.83 -9.90 -2.18
CA TYR A 20 15.37 -8.60 -1.79
C TYR A 20 15.39 -8.43 -0.27
N ARG A 21 16.56 -8.10 0.28
CA ARG A 21 16.77 -7.97 1.73
C ARG A 21 16.99 -6.52 2.11
N ASN A 22 16.37 -6.10 3.22
CA ASN A 22 16.58 -4.78 3.85
C ASN A 22 16.51 -3.61 2.85
N CYS A 23 15.54 -3.66 1.93
CA CYS A 23 15.41 -2.69 0.84
C CYS A 23 14.37 -1.61 1.11
N CYS A 24 13.68 -1.66 2.25
CA CYS A 24 12.77 -0.62 2.69
C CYS A 24 13.52 0.60 3.23
N SER A 25 13.26 1.77 2.64
CA SER A 25 13.55 3.07 3.24
C SER A 25 12.27 3.61 3.88
N VAL A 26 12.37 4.09 5.12
CA VAL A 26 11.23 4.50 5.94
C VAL A 26 11.36 5.97 6.30
N MET A 27 10.28 6.72 6.09
CA MET A 27 10.18 8.13 6.47
C MET A 27 8.95 8.33 7.34
N HIS A 28 9.14 8.89 8.53
CA HIS A 28 8.04 9.25 9.43
C HIS A 28 7.41 10.57 9.02
N ASN A 29 6.10 10.69 9.21
CA ASN A 29 5.35 11.94 9.02
C ASN A 29 4.24 12.04 10.08
N ALA A 30 3.49 13.15 10.03
CA ALA A 30 2.42 13.41 11.01
C ALA A 30 1.24 12.41 10.95
N ASN A 31 1.07 11.72 9.83
CA ASN A 31 -0.02 10.79 9.57
C ASN A 31 0.37 9.34 9.85
N GLY A 32 1.66 9.03 9.98
CA GLY A 32 2.21 7.68 10.16
C GLY A 32 3.58 7.55 9.50
N ILE A 33 3.76 6.58 8.61
CA ILE A 33 5.02 6.34 7.88
C ILE A 33 4.82 6.22 6.38
N CYS A 34 5.86 6.54 5.62
CA CYS A 34 5.99 6.19 4.21
C CYS A 34 7.14 5.19 4.05
N VAL A 35 6.91 4.16 3.24
CA VAL A 35 7.90 3.15 2.89
C VAL A 35 8.15 3.22 1.40
N SER A 36 9.41 3.39 1.02
CA SER A 36 9.85 3.27 -0.36
C SER A 36 10.77 2.08 -0.54
N VAL A 37 10.64 1.39 -1.65
CA VAL A 37 11.51 0.27 -2.04
C VAL A 37 11.91 0.46 -3.47
N HIS A 38 13.20 0.62 -3.74
CA HIS A 38 13.73 0.88 -5.08
C HIS A 38 14.88 -0.10 -5.31
N VAL A 39 14.59 -1.29 -5.86
CA VAL A 39 15.58 -2.35 -6.03
C VAL A 39 15.27 -3.20 -7.25
N GLY A 40 16.30 -3.40 -8.10
CA GLY A 40 16.24 -4.25 -9.28
C GLY A 40 15.10 -3.88 -10.24
N GLU A 41 14.09 -4.73 -10.29
CA GLU A 41 12.91 -4.59 -11.15
C GLU A 41 11.66 -4.08 -10.42
N MET A 42 11.81 -3.58 -9.18
CA MET A 42 10.71 -3.17 -8.32
C MET A 42 10.90 -1.73 -7.80
N ASP A 43 9.84 -0.92 -7.95
CA ASP A 43 9.71 0.43 -7.40
C ASP A 43 8.36 0.56 -6.69
N LEU A 44 8.38 0.54 -5.35
CA LEU A 44 7.21 0.71 -4.50
C LEU A 44 7.31 2.02 -3.70
N TYR A 45 6.18 2.69 -3.58
CA TYR A 45 5.98 3.78 -2.63
C TYR A 45 4.61 3.62 -1.97
N ILE A 46 4.62 3.32 -0.67
CA ILE A 46 3.45 2.94 0.11
C ILE A 46 3.39 3.78 1.37
N ARG A 47 2.24 4.38 1.66
CA ARG A 47 2.00 5.09 2.92
C ARG A 47 1.22 4.20 3.86
N PHE A 48 1.56 4.27 5.14
CA PHE A 48 0.84 3.62 6.22
C PHE A 48 0.34 4.73 7.14
N TRP A 49 -0.90 5.17 6.91
CA TRP A 49 -1.52 6.27 7.64
C TRP A 49 -2.39 5.73 8.79
N GLU A 50 -2.08 6.17 10.01
CA GLU A 50 -2.92 5.93 11.18
C GLU A 50 -4.04 6.96 11.27
N TYR A 51 -3.76 8.21 10.87
CA TYR A 51 -4.71 9.31 10.89
C TYR A 51 -4.64 10.10 9.59
N SER A 52 -5.76 10.29 8.90
CA SER A 52 -5.82 10.97 7.61
C SER A 52 -6.30 12.43 7.69
N CYS A 53 -6.95 12.84 8.80
CA CYS A 53 -7.69 14.10 8.90
C CYS A 53 -8.76 14.31 7.79
N GLY A 54 -9.22 13.24 7.13
CA GLY A 54 -10.09 13.35 5.96
C GLY A 54 -9.40 13.80 4.67
N VAL A 55 -8.06 13.87 4.64
CA VAL A 55 -7.29 14.18 3.43
C VAL A 55 -7.59 13.15 2.35
N GLY A 56 -8.00 13.64 1.18
CA GLY A 56 -8.31 12.80 0.02
C GLY A 56 -9.44 11.79 0.25
N SER A 57 -10.33 12.04 1.22
CA SER A 57 -11.36 11.10 1.70
C SER A 57 -10.82 9.72 2.12
N ILE A 58 -9.53 9.62 2.43
CA ILE A 58 -8.90 8.36 2.84
C ILE A 58 -9.30 8.09 4.30
N PRO A 59 -9.76 6.87 4.66
CA PRO A 59 -10.05 6.53 6.05
C PRO A 59 -8.80 6.52 6.93
N ASP A 60 -8.98 6.69 8.23
CA ASP A 60 -7.92 6.38 9.20
C ASP A 60 -7.54 4.89 9.13
N TRP A 61 -6.33 4.55 9.56
CA TRP A 61 -5.79 3.19 9.49
C TRP A 61 -5.76 2.61 8.06
N SER A 62 -5.24 3.39 7.12
CA SER A 62 -5.16 3.04 5.70
C SER A 62 -3.73 2.73 5.26
N ILE A 63 -3.61 1.69 4.43
CA ILE A 63 -2.43 1.43 3.62
C ILE A 63 -2.71 2.03 2.24
N ILE A 64 -1.85 2.93 1.78
CA ILE A 64 -2.06 3.69 0.55
C ILE A 64 -0.94 3.34 -0.42
N ILE A 65 -1.28 2.63 -1.50
CA ILE A 65 -0.37 2.38 -2.61
C ILE A 65 -0.34 3.64 -3.48
N VAL A 66 0.76 4.39 -3.40
CA VAL A 66 1.00 5.55 -4.26
C VAL A 66 1.73 5.13 -5.53
N ARG A 67 2.66 4.17 -5.41
CA ARG A 67 3.35 3.55 -6.54
C ARG A 67 3.59 2.08 -6.26
N SER A 68 3.29 1.23 -7.23
CA SER A 68 3.59 -0.19 -7.17
C SER A 68 3.98 -0.70 -8.54
N ASN A 69 5.24 -0.51 -8.92
CA ASN A 69 5.76 -0.93 -10.21
C ASN A 69 6.64 -2.19 -10.07
N PHE A 70 6.22 -3.27 -10.73
CA PHE A 70 6.96 -4.51 -10.92
C PHE A 70 7.17 -4.68 -12.43
N LYS A 71 8.43 -4.77 -12.90
CA LYS A 71 8.68 -4.91 -14.36
C LYS A 71 8.13 -6.20 -14.96
N ARG A 72 7.93 -7.25 -14.15
CA ARG A 72 7.37 -8.54 -14.56
C ARG A 72 6.13 -8.85 -13.73
N ASN A 73 5.17 -9.52 -14.36
CA ASN A 73 3.94 -10.02 -13.73
C ASN A 73 3.23 -8.97 -12.87
N GLN A 74 3.17 -7.73 -13.36
CA GLN A 74 2.67 -6.55 -12.63
C GLN A 74 1.34 -6.82 -11.89
N GLN A 75 0.35 -7.40 -12.58
CA GLN A 75 -0.97 -7.64 -11.98
C GLN A 75 -0.93 -8.72 -10.90
N GLU A 76 -0.20 -9.81 -11.12
CA GLU A 76 -0.09 -10.91 -10.16
C GLU A 76 0.67 -10.47 -8.91
N ASN A 77 1.81 -9.77 -9.09
CA ASN A 77 2.61 -9.25 -7.98
C ASN A 77 1.86 -8.18 -7.18
N LEU A 78 1.05 -7.35 -7.85
CA LEU A 78 0.18 -6.38 -7.16
C LEU A 78 -0.91 -7.09 -6.32
N LYS A 79 -1.52 -8.16 -6.84
CA LYS A 79 -2.48 -8.97 -6.08
C LYS A 79 -1.84 -9.67 -4.90
N ASP A 80 -0.64 -10.24 -5.07
CA ASP A 80 0.11 -10.88 -4.00
C ASP A 80 0.50 -9.87 -2.90
N LEU A 81 0.95 -8.67 -3.28
CA LEU A 81 1.22 -7.58 -2.34
C LEU A 81 -0.04 -7.20 -1.55
N ALA A 82 -1.17 -7.09 -2.24
CA ALA A 82 -2.45 -6.77 -1.60
C ALA A 82 -2.93 -7.90 -0.67
N ARG A 83 -2.68 -9.16 -1.02
CA ARG A 83 -2.97 -10.33 -0.17
C ARG A 83 -2.11 -10.32 1.09
N PHE A 84 -0.80 -10.03 0.97
CA PHE A 84 0.07 -9.83 2.13
C PHE A 84 -0.51 -8.76 3.07
N PHE A 85 -0.91 -7.59 2.56
CA PHE A 85 -1.52 -6.56 3.39
C PHE A 85 -2.82 -7.02 4.04
N LYS A 86 -3.68 -7.71 3.31
CA LYS A 86 -4.93 -8.26 3.85
C LYS A 86 -4.70 -9.21 5.02
N GLU A 87 -3.66 -10.03 4.97
CA GLU A 87 -3.38 -11.06 6.00
C GLU A 87 -2.61 -10.50 7.20
N TYR A 88 -1.62 -9.63 6.97
CA TYR A 88 -0.67 -9.21 8.00
C TYR A 88 -0.98 -7.83 8.58
N ALA A 89 -1.41 -6.87 7.76
CA ALA A 89 -1.61 -5.50 8.21
C ALA A 89 -2.67 -5.32 9.32
N PRO A 90 -3.74 -6.13 9.41
CA PRO A 90 -4.68 -6.06 10.52
C PRO A 90 -4.07 -6.30 11.91
N ARG A 91 -2.94 -7.05 11.99
CA ARG A 91 -2.20 -7.24 13.26
C ARG A 91 -1.63 -5.92 13.77
N TYR A 92 -1.36 -5.00 12.85
CA TYR A 92 -0.91 -3.64 13.09
C TYR A 92 -2.06 -2.65 12.95
N GLY A 93 -3.31 -3.05 13.20
CA GLY A 93 -4.45 -2.12 13.25
C GLY A 93 -4.90 -1.49 11.93
N TYR A 94 -4.20 -1.71 10.80
CA TYR A 94 -4.62 -1.24 9.48
C TYR A 94 -5.88 -1.97 9.02
N LYS A 95 -6.81 -1.21 8.44
CA LYS A 95 -8.16 -1.66 8.11
C LYS A 95 -8.53 -1.51 6.65
N TYR A 96 -7.87 -0.58 5.95
CA TYR A 96 -8.21 -0.23 4.57
C TYR A 96 -6.99 -0.33 3.67
N LEU A 97 -7.23 -0.75 2.42
CA LEU A 97 -6.28 -0.61 1.33
C LEU A 97 -6.80 0.46 0.38
N CYS A 98 -5.96 1.41 0.04
CA CYS A 98 -6.28 2.53 -0.82
C CYS A 98 -5.20 2.74 -1.89
N THR A 99 -5.57 3.47 -2.94
CA THR A 99 -4.64 4.04 -3.91
C THR A 99 -4.84 5.55 -3.95
N GLU A 100 -3.75 6.28 -4.12
CA GLU A 100 -3.71 7.75 -4.21
C GLU A 100 -3.23 8.13 -5.61
N ASP A 101 -3.96 9.03 -6.27
CA ASP A 101 -3.65 9.52 -7.62
C ASP A 101 -3.36 8.38 -8.63
N ASP A 102 -4.27 7.41 -8.65
CA ASP A 102 -4.06 6.10 -9.28
C ASP A 102 -4.26 6.10 -10.82
N ASP A 103 -3.44 6.89 -11.50
CA ASP A 103 -3.37 6.91 -12.97
C ASP A 103 -2.89 5.57 -13.57
N TYR A 104 -2.20 4.76 -12.76
CA TYR A 104 -1.74 3.42 -13.12
C TYR A 104 -2.85 2.36 -13.10
N LYS A 105 -4.05 2.72 -12.63
CA LYS A 105 -5.24 1.87 -12.59
C LYS A 105 -5.08 0.62 -11.72
N TYR A 106 -4.31 0.71 -10.63
CA TYR A 106 -4.18 -0.35 -9.64
C TYR A 106 -5.55 -0.76 -9.07
N TYR A 107 -6.45 0.21 -8.90
CA TYR A 107 -7.83 0.01 -8.46
C TYR A 107 -8.59 -1.01 -9.30
N GLN A 108 -8.34 -1.10 -10.62
CA GLN A 108 -9.00 -2.08 -11.49
C GLN A 108 -8.52 -3.50 -11.19
N THR A 109 -7.20 -3.65 -10.98
CA THR A 109 -6.59 -4.95 -10.68
C THR A 109 -7.01 -5.46 -9.30
N LEU A 110 -7.17 -4.54 -8.35
CA LEU A 110 -7.49 -4.82 -6.96
C LEU A 110 -8.99 -4.72 -6.62
N GLY A 111 -9.85 -4.35 -7.59
CA GLY A 111 -11.28 -4.18 -7.38
C GLY A 111 -11.66 -3.02 -6.42
N LEU A 112 -10.80 -2.01 -6.26
CA LEU A 112 -11.03 -0.91 -5.31
C LEU A 112 -12.14 0.04 -5.81
N LYS A 113 -12.91 0.60 -4.87
CA LYS A 113 -14.00 1.54 -5.15
C LYS A 113 -13.53 2.97 -5.06
N LEU A 114 -14.06 3.84 -5.90
CA LEU A 114 -13.75 5.27 -5.87
C LEU A 114 -14.24 5.89 -4.55
N ILE A 115 -13.33 6.53 -3.82
CA ILE A 115 -13.64 7.20 -2.53
C ILE A 115 -13.48 8.73 -2.61
N HIS A 116 -12.69 9.23 -3.58
CA HIS A 116 -12.48 10.66 -3.76
C HIS A 116 -12.38 11.05 -5.23
N ARG A 117 -13.01 12.18 -5.57
CA ARG A 117 -12.84 12.87 -6.86
C ARG A 117 -12.22 14.24 -6.61
N GLY A 118 -10.91 14.32 -6.78
CA GLY A 118 -10.15 15.55 -6.70
C GLY A 118 -10.19 16.35 -8.00
N PHE A 119 -9.60 17.54 -7.96
CA PHE A 119 -9.33 18.33 -9.16
C PHE A 119 -8.19 17.68 -9.96
N PHE A 120 -8.09 18.01 -11.25
CA PHE A 120 -7.02 17.50 -12.15
C PHE A 120 -6.89 15.97 -12.25
N ARG A 121 -8.01 15.24 -12.13
CA ARG A 121 -8.06 13.76 -12.21
C ARG A 121 -7.38 13.02 -11.05
N GLN A 122 -7.14 13.70 -9.92
CA GLN A 122 -6.68 13.06 -8.71
C GLN A 122 -7.79 12.22 -8.09
N TYR A 123 -7.79 10.93 -8.40
CA TYR A 123 -8.76 9.98 -7.91
C TYR A 123 -8.13 9.05 -6.89
N ASN A 124 -8.78 8.95 -5.73
CA ASN A 124 -8.41 7.97 -4.72
C ASN A 124 -9.45 6.86 -4.71
N TYR A 125 -8.96 5.63 -4.57
CA TYR A 125 -9.78 4.44 -4.48
C TYR A 125 -9.45 3.72 -3.17
N GLY A 126 -10.40 2.99 -2.62
CA GLY A 126 -10.14 2.21 -1.43
C GLY A 126 -11.27 1.28 -1.03
N LEU A 127 -10.91 0.28 -0.24
CA LEU A 127 -11.82 -0.70 0.34
C LEU A 127 -11.29 -1.17 1.71
N PRO A 128 -12.18 -1.63 2.61
CA PRO A 128 -11.77 -2.40 3.77
C PRO A 128 -11.00 -3.65 3.35
N LEU A 129 -9.91 -3.99 4.06
CA LEU A 129 -9.09 -5.19 3.78
C LEU A 129 -9.92 -6.48 3.79
N LYS A 130 -10.92 -6.56 4.69
CA LYS A 130 -11.84 -7.71 4.78
C LYS A 130 -12.72 -7.90 3.53
N GLU A 131 -12.93 -6.85 2.74
CA GLU A 131 -13.75 -6.85 1.52
C GLU A 131 -12.91 -7.01 0.24
N LEU A 132 -11.58 -7.10 0.37
CA LEU A 132 -10.69 -7.20 -0.77
C LEU A 132 -10.74 -8.62 -1.38
N GLU A 133 -11.12 -8.74 -2.65
CA GLU A 133 -11.22 -10.01 -3.39
C GLU A 133 -9.92 -10.29 -4.17
N VAL A 134 -8.85 -10.67 -3.47
CA VAL A 134 -7.52 -11.00 -4.03
C VAL A 134 -7.01 -12.37 -3.60
#